data_AF-A0A165ZHG5-F1
#
_entry.id   AF-A0A165ZHG5-F1
#
_cell.length_a   1.000
_cell.length_b   1.000
_cell.length_c   1.000
_cell.angle_alpha   90.00
_cell.angle_beta   90.00
_cell.angle_gamma   90.00
#
_symmetry.space_group_name_H-M   'P 1'
#
loop_
_entity.id
_entity.type
_entity.pdbx_description
1 polymer ?
#
loop_
_entity_poly.entity_id
_entity_poly.type
_entity_poly.pdbx_seq_one_letter_code
_entity_poly.pdbx_strand_id
1 'polypeptide(L)'
;MADSAQTSNLEQARAADTNYLTRRSMTKGYELFSLLTPPLYTAYVLLRKPKGHFNVNRLLRATWLGGATGTSCIAAGGAFGYARAVSTSPETLRHRRVQAMYDADAMRTDDHATIGALLFALLAPATFWKRATTIHLIFGGAGLGTGVGMITHWVRHVTGDPAPHNPIPEALLAPPPKN
;
A
#
# COMPACT_ATOMS: atom_id res chain seq x y z
N MET A 1 8.65 -16.05 38.91
CA MET A 1 7.52 -16.49 38.06
C MET A 1 6.75 -15.33 37.41
N ALA A 2 6.59 -14.17 38.06
CA ALA A 2 5.98 -12.99 37.42
C ALA A 2 6.80 -12.44 36.25
N ASP A 3 8.13 -12.46 36.37
CA ASP A 3 9.06 -11.89 35.40
C ASP A 3 9.01 -12.59 34.02
N SER A 4 8.96 -13.93 33.99
CA SER A 4 8.89 -14.72 32.76
C SER A 4 7.56 -14.57 32.01
N ALA A 5 6.46 -14.30 32.73
CA ALA A 5 5.17 -14.05 32.11
C ALA A 5 5.13 -12.63 31.50
N GLN A 6 5.73 -11.65 32.17
CA GLN A 6 5.82 -10.27 31.69
C GLN A 6 6.71 -10.15 30.44
N THR A 7 7.86 -10.83 30.40
CA THR A 7 8.70 -10.87 29.20
C THR A 7 7.98 -11.50 28.01
N SER A 8 7.28 -12.62 28.22
CA SER A 8 6.49 -13.28 27.16
C SER A 8 5.41 -12.36 26.59
N ASN A 9 4.69 -11.63 27.46
CA ASN A 9 3.66 -10.69 27.02
C ASN A 9 4.22 -9.53 26.18
N LEU A 10 5.40 -9.00 26.55
CA LEU A 10 6.06 -7.93 25.80
C LEU A 10 6.56 -8.41 24.43
N GLU A 11 7.09 -9.63 24.36
CA GLU A 11 7.50 -10.24 23.08
C GLU A 11 6.30 -10.48 22.15
N GLN A 12 5.18 -10.98 22.69
CA GLN A 12 3.94 -11.15 21.93
C GLN A 12 3.40 -9.82 21.42
N ALA A 13 3.41 -8.77 22.25
CA ALA A 13 2.98 -7.43 21.86
C ALA A 13 3.86 -6.87 20.73
N ARG A 14 5.19 -7.02 20.85
CA ARG A 14 6.15 -6.60 19.82
C ARG A 14 5.94 -7.36 18.51
N ALA A 15 5.71 -8.66 18.56
CA ALA A 15 5.43 -9.48 17.39
C ALA A 15 4.14 -9.03 16.68
N ALA A 16 3.09 -8.75 17.44
CA ALA A 16 1.82 -8.24 16.90
C ALA A 16 1.99 -6.88 16.20
N ASP A 17 2.71 -5.94 16.83
CA ASP A 17 2.97 -4.61 16.26
C ASP A 17 3.83 -4.69 14.99
N THR A 18 4.85 -5.56 15.00
CA THR A 18 5.70 -5.85 13.83
C THR A 18 4.88 -6.42 12.67
N ASN A 19 4.03 -7.40 12.93
CA ASN A 19 3.17 -8.01 11.93
C ASN A 19 2.18 -7.02 11.33
N TYR A 20 1.58 -6.16 12.17
CA TYR A 20 0.67 -5.12 11.72
C TYR A 20 1.36 -4.12 10.77
N LEU A 21 2.52 -3.58 11.19
CA LEU A 21 3.24 -2.60 10.38
C LEU A 21 3.81 -3.19 9.09
N THR A 22 4.23 -4.46 9.13
CA THR A 22 4.70 -5.20 7.94
C THR A 22 3.57 -5.39 6.94
N ARG A 23 2.37 -5.80 7.38
CA ARG A 23 1.21 -5.93 6.48
C ARG A 23 0.81 -4.58 5.88
N ARG A 24 0.80 -3.51 6.69
CA ARG A 24 0.52 -2.17 6.20
C ARG A 24 1.54 -1.74 5.14
N SER A 25 2.82 -2.00 5.35
CA SER A 25 3.85 -1.62 4.36
C SER A 25 3.75 -2.42 3.06
N MET A 26 3.23 -3.65 3.10
CA MET A 26 2.91 -4.42 1.89
C MET A 26 1.83 -3.73 1.06
N THR A 27 0.72 -3.30 1.69
CA THR A 27 -0.36 -2.56 1.02
C THR A 27 0.14 -1.24 0.45
N LYS A 28 0.93 -0.48 1.23
CA LYS A 28 1.54 0.78 0.76
C LYS A 28 2.53 0.58 -0.39
N GLY A 29 3.26 -0.53 -0.40
CA GLY A 29 4.07 -0.94 -1.53
C GLY A 29 3.21 -1.15 -2.77
N TYR A 30 2.14 -1.94 -2.66
CA TYR A 30 1.19 -2.16 -3.76
C TYR A 30 0.63 -0.86 -4.34
N GLU A 31 0.14 0.04 -3.49
CA GLU A 31 -0.38 1.35 -3.87
C GLU A 31 0.65 2.19 -4.64
N LEU A 32 1.85 2.34 -4.05
CA LEU A 32 2.94 3.13 -4.63
C LEU A 32 3.35 2.59 -6.02
N PHE A 33 3.54 1.29 -6.16
CA PHE A 33 3.94 0.71 -7.44
C PHE A 33 2.80 0.66 -8.45
N SER A 34 1.55 0.56 -8.00
CA SER A 34 0.38 0.70 -8.87
C SER A 34 0.29 2.11 -9.48
N LEU A 35 0.67 3.13 -8.71
CA LEU A 35 0.77 4.52 -9.17
C LEU A 35 1.98 4.75 -10.09
N LEU A 36 3.16 4.23 -9.73
CA LEU A 36 4.43 4.54 -10.43
C LEU A 36 4.71 3.64 -11.63
N THR A 37 4.31 2.37 -11.62
CA THR A 37 4.66 1.42 -12.69
C THR A 37 4.12 1.85 -14.06
N PRO A 38 2.86 2.29 -14.21
CA PRO A 38 2.34 2.71 -15.51
C PRO A 38 3.12 3.84 -16.18
N PRO A 39 3.40 5.00 -15.53
CA PRO A 39 4.19 6.05 -16.14
C PRO A 39 5.65 5.65 -16.36
N LEU A 40 6.28 4.92 -15.41
CA LEU A 40 7.66 4.48 -15.57
C LEU A 40 7.83 3.48 -16.72
N TYR A 41 6.93 2.51 -16.85
CA TYR A 41 6.93 1.56 -17.96
C TYR A 41 6.70 2.27 -19.29
N THR A 42 5.76 3.22 -19.32
CA THR A 42 5.46 4.01 -20.52
C THR A 42 6.67 4.83 -20.95
N ALA A 43 7.31 5.56 -20.02
CA ALA A 43 8.54 6.31 -20.28
C ALA A 43 9.66 5.39 -20.76
N TYR A 44 9.85 4.24 -20.12
CA TYR A 44 10.85 3.25 -20.54
C TYR A 44 10.63 2.78 -21.99
N VAL A 45 9.41 2.43 -22.35
CA VAL A 45 9.09 1.98 -23.72
C VAL A 45 9.32 3.10 -24.73
N LEU A 46 8.87 4.33 -24.43
CA LEU A 46 9.04 5.46 -25.35
C LEU A 46 10.50 5.87 -25.55
N LEU A 47 11.34 5.78 -24.50
CA LEU A 47 12.74 6.19 -24.55
C LEU A 47 13.67 5.09 -25.09
N ARG A 48 13.36 3.82 -24.87
CA ARG A 48 14.29 2.70 -25.12
C ARG A 48 13.85 1.75 -26.24
N LYS A 49 12.61 1.83 -26.74
CA LYS A 49 12.12 0.91 -27.78
C LYS A 49 11.73 1.68 -29.06
N PRO A 50 12.00 1.11 -30.25
CA PRO A 50 11.64 1.76 -31.51
C PRO A 50 10.12 1.88 -31.66
N LYS A 51 9.67 2.81 -32.51
CA LYS A 51 8.24 3.15 -32.73
C LYS A 51 7.40 1.87 -32.91
N GLY A 52 6.30 1.75 -32.16
CA GLY A 52 5.34 0.63 -32.28
C GLY A 52 5.41 -0.46 -31.19
N HIS A 53 6.29 -0.36 -30.19
CA HIS A 53 6.41 -1.37 -29.12
C HIS A 53 5.44 -1.20 -27.94
N PHE A 54 4.67 -0.11 -27.91
CA PHE A 54 3.66 0.13 -26.90
C PHE A 54 2.44 -0.75 -27.16
N ASN A 55 2.06 -1.56 -26.16
CA ASN A 55 0.93 -2.47 -26.25
C ASN A 55 0.21 -2.49 -24.88
N VAL A 56 -1.11 -2.35 -24.91
CA VAL A 56 -2.00 -2.40 -23.74
C VAL A 56 -1.76 -3.68 -22.92
N ASN A 57 -1.62 -4.83 -23.56
CA ASN A 57 -1.33 -6.09 -22.89
C ASN A 57 -0.02 -6.05 -22.09
N ARG A 58 1.01 -5.38 -22.62
CA ARG A 58 2.31 -5.27 -21.94
C ARG A 58 2.29 -4.23 -20.83
N LEU A 59 1.61 -3.10 -21.02
CA LEU A 59 1.42 -2.08 -19.99
C LEU A 59 0.64 -2.65 -18.81
N LEU A 60 -0.51 -3.28 -19.09
CA LEU A 60 -1.33 -3.90 -18.06
C LEU A 60 -0.54 -4.99 -17.35
N ARG A 61 0.14 -5.86 -18.10
CA ARG A 61 1.04 -6.87 -17.55
C ARG A 61 2.10 -6.28 -16.62
N ALA A 62 2.79 -5.24 -17.06
CA ALA A 62 3.79 -4.56 -16.25
C ALA A 62 3.15 -3.95 -14.99
N THR A 63 1.96 -3.38 -15.10
CA THR A 63 1.26 -2.76 -13.98
C THR A 63 0.90 -3.76 -12.89
N TRP A 64 0.32 -4.92 -13.22
CA TRP A 64 -0.01 -5.90 -12.18
C TRP A 64 1.17 -6.78 -11.75
N LEU A 65 2.18 -7.00 -12.61
CA LEU A 65 3.43 -7.60 -12.17
C LEU A 65 4.28 -6.62 -11.34
N GLY A 66 4.11 -5.32 -11.51
CA GLY A 66 4.70 -4.30 -10.65
C GLY A 66 3.88 -4.09 -9.36
N GLY A 67 2.56 -4.24 -9.42
CA GLY A 67 1.67 -4.12 -8.28
C GLY A 67 1.35 -5.45 -7.60
N ALA A 68 0.45 -6.25 -8.19
CA ALA A 68 -0.29 -7.35 -7.53
C ALA A 68 0.44 -8.70 -7.44
N THR A 69 1.23 -9.10 -8.44
CA THR A 69 1.90 -10.43 -8.49
C THR A 69 3.39 -10.37 -8.72
N GLY A 70 3.96 -9.17 -8.76
CA GLY A 70 5.36 -9.03 -8.39
C GLY A 70 5.47 -9.36 -6.91
N THR A 71 5.78 -10.62 -6.61
CA THR A 71 6.37 -10.99 -5.32
C THR A 71 7.45 -9.98 -4.92
N SER A 72 8.13 -9.36 -5.88
CA SER A 72 9.06 -8.26 -5.63
C SER A 72 8.47 -7.04 -4.91
N CYS A 73 7.28 -6.51 -5.23
CA CYS A 73 6.86 -5.20 -4.71
C CYS A 73 6.08 -5.30 -3.40
N ILE A 74 5.15 -6.26 -3.32
CA ILE A 74 4.49 -6.62 -2.06
C ILE A 74 5.54 -7.16 -1.08
N ALA A 75 6.45 -8.06 -1.50
CA ALA A 75 7.49 -8.52 -0.60
C ALA A 75 8.59 -7.49 -0.37
N ALA A 76 8.91 -6.56 -1.28
CA ALA A 76 9.85 -5.46 -0.97
C ALA A 76 9.23 -4.50 0.06
N GLY A 77 7.96 -4.15 -0.09
CA GLY A 77 7.23 -3.35 0.91
C GLY A 77 7.18 -4.05 2.27
N GLY A 78 6.88 -5.35 2.28
CA GLY A 78 6.91 -6.18 3.49
C GLY A 78 8.31 -6.32 4.10
N ALA A 79 9.32 -6.66 3.30
CA ALA A 79 10.70 -6.80 3.75
C ALA A 79 11.26 -5.48 4.28
N PHE A 80 10.97 -4.36 3.62
CA PHE A 80 11.35 -3.03 4.10
C PHE A 80 10.66 -2.69 5.42
N GLY A 81 9.35 -2.95 5.53
CA GLY A 81 8.59 -2.74 6.76
C GLY A 81 9.11 -3.60 7.91
N TYR A 82 9.39 -4.88 7.65
CA TYR A 82 9.94 -5.83 8.60
C TYR A 82 11.36 -5.45 9.04
N ALA A 83 12.27 -5.17 8.10
CA ALA A 83 13.64 -4.75 8.40
C ALA A 83 13.66 -3.46 9.24
N ARG A 84 12.77 -2.52 8.92
CA ARG A 84 12.58 -1.31 9.72
C ARG A 84 11.99 -1.64 11.09
N ALA A 85 11.09 -2.61 11.19
CA ALA A 85 10.46 -2.96 12.46
C ALA A 85 11.42 -3.65 13.42
N VAL A 86 12.25 -4.58 12.92
CA VAL A 86 13.25 -5.30 13.72
C VAL A 86 14.32 -4.36 14.28
N SER A 87 14.68 -3.31 13.55
CA SER A 87 15.66 -2.30 13.97
C SER A 87 15.10 -1.18 14.86
N THR A 88 13.80 -1.22 15.19
CA THR A 88 13.12 -0.18 15.99
C THR A 88 12.83 -0.67 17.42
N SER A 89 12.85 0.25 18.40
CA SER A 89 12.49 -0.06 19.79
C SER A 89 11.01 -0.44 19.94
N PRO A 90 10.62 -1.29 20.92
CA PRO A 90 9.24 -1.70 21.13
C PRO A 90 8.27 -0.53 21.34
N GLU A 91 8.69 0.50 22.06
CA GLU A 91 7.89 1.70 22.36
C GLU A 91 7.63 2.49 21.08
N THR A 92 8.66 2.63 20.25
CA THR A 92 8.55 3.32 18.96
C THR A 92 7.68 2.53 17.98
N LEU A 93 7.75 1.19 18.00
CA LEU A 93 6.85 0.33 17.20
C LEU A 93 5.39 0.53 17.60
N ARG A 94 5.14 0.51 18.91
CA ARG A 94 3.80 0.71 19.46
C ARG A 94 3.23 2.07 19.07
N HIS A 95 4.03 3.13 19.25
CA HIS A 95 3.65 4.48 18.86
C HIS A 95 3.33 4.58 17.36
N ARG A 96 4.18 4.02 16.50
CA ARG A 96 3.95 3.99 15.04
C ARG A 96 2.70 3.22 14.67
N ARG A 97 2.41 2.09 15.33
CA ARG A 97 1.16 1.36 15.12
C ARG A 97 -0.05 2.21 15.49
N VAL A 98 -0.03 2.83 16.67
CA VAL A 98 -1.15 3.67 17.13
C VAL A 98 -1.35 4.82 16.15
N GLN A 99 -0.31 5.57 15.79
CA GLN A 99 -0.40 6.62 14.78
C GLN A 99 -1.00 6.12 13.47
N ALA A 100 -0.51 4.99 12.97
CA ALA A 100 -1.01 4.37 11.75
C ALA A 100 -2.52 4.05 11.83
N MET A 101 -3.02 3.57 12.99
CA MET A 101 -4.43 3.25 13.19
C MET A 101 -5.35 4.48 13.25
N TYR A 102 -4.82 5.63 13.64
CA TYR A 102 -5.59 6.89 13.78
C TYR A 102 -5.37 7.87 12.61
N ASP A 103 -4.53 7.50 11.64
CA ASP A 103 -4.29 8.29 10.44
C ASP A 103 -5.47 8.20 9.46
N ALA A 104 -6.44 9.10 9.64
CA ALA A 104 -7.64 9.18 8.83
C ALA A 104 -7.36 9.51 7.36
N ASP A 105 -6.29 10.26 7.07
CA ASP A 105 -5.93 10.62 5.70
C ASP A 105 -5.38 9.41 4.95
N ALA A 106 -4.53 8.62 5.60
CA ALA A 106 -4.08 7.35 5.04
C ALA A 106 -5.26 6.39 4.81
N MET A 107 -6.21 6.29 5.76
CA MET A 107 -7.40 5.44 5.58
C MET A 107 -8.25 5.88 4.38
N ARG A 108 -8.51 7.18 4.21
CA ARG A 108 -9.27 7.69 3.05
C ARG A 108 -8.51 7.46 1.74
N THR A 109 -7.19 7.54 1.75
CA THR A 109 -6.36 7.20 0.59
C THR A 109 -6.56 5.74 0.20
N ASP A 110 -6.54 4.82 1.19
CA ASP A 110 -6.72 3.37 0.98
C ASP A 110 -8.12 3.06 0.43
N ASP A 111 -9.14 3.76 0.92
CA ASP A 111 -10.53 3.63 0.44
C ASP A 111 -10.64 4.05 -1.02
N HIS A 112 -10.10 5.23 -1.40
CA HIS A 112 -10.13 5.68 -2.78
C HIS A 112 -9.33 4.76 -3.71
N ALA A 113 -8.17 4.29 -3.25
CA ALA A 113 -7.36 3.31 -3.96
C ALA A 113 -8.14 2.01 -4.22
N THR A 114 -8.81 1.49 -3.19
CA THR A 114 -9.62 0.26 -3.28
C THR A 114 -10.82 0.43 -4.21
N ILE A 115 -11.58 1.53 -4.07
CA ILE A 115 -12.70 1.85 -4.96
C ILE A 115 -12.21 1.94 -6.41
N GLY A 116 -11.12 2.68 -6.65
CA GLY A 116 -10.52 2.81 -7.96
C GLY A 116 -10.10 1.45 -8.54
N ALA A 117 -9.48 0.60 -7.72
CA ALA A 117 -9.07 -0.74 -8.12
C ALA A 117 -10.26 -1.59 -8.57
N LEU A 118 -11.35 -1.63 -7.79
CA LEU A 118 -12.55 -2.38 -8.14
C LEU A 118 -13.20 -1.86 -9.42
N LEU A 119 -13.31 -0.55 -9.58
CA LEU A 119 -13.88 0.06 -10.78
C LEU A 119 -13.06 -0.31 -12.03
N PHE A 120 -11.74 -0.17 -12.00
CA PHE A 120 -10.92 -0.47 -13.17
C PHE A 120 -10.71 -1.96 -13.41
N ALA A 121 -10.81 -2.81 -12.39
CA ALA A 121 -10.85 -4.27 -12.58
C ALA A 121 -12.05 -4.71 -13.45
N LEU A 122 -13.15 -3.94 -13.41
CA LEU A 122 -14.34 -4.16 -14.23
C LEU A 122 -14.31 -3.36 -15.54
N LEU A 123 -13.86 -2.10 -15.52
CA LEU A 123 -13.82 -1.25 -16.70
C LEU A 123 -12.76 -1.67 -17.71
N ALA A 124 -11.57 -2.11 -17.25
CA ALA A 124 -10.50 -2.54 -18.16
C ALA A 124 -10.93 -3.70 -19.08
N PRO A 125 -11.51 -4.82 -18.58
CA PRO A 125 -12.01 -5.86 -19.48
C PRO A 125 -13.16 -5.39 -20.37
N ALA A 126 -14.06 -4.52 -19.88
CA ALA A 126 -15.16 -3.99 -20.67
C ALA A 126 -14.67 -3.13 -21.86
N THR A 127 -13.61 -2.34 -21.67
CA THR A 127 -13.09 -1.38 -22.65
C THR A 127 -12.03 -1.96 -23.57
N PHE A 128 -11.14 -2.79 -23.04
CA PHE A 128 -9.99 -3.36 -23.76
C PHE A 128 -10.17 -4.85 -24.08
N TRP A 129 -11.42 -5.32 -24.20
CA TRP A 129 -11.73 -6.68 -24.61
C TRP A 129 -10.99 -7.04 -25.92
N LYS A 130 -10.40 -8.24 -25.97
CA LYS A 130 -9.50 -8.73 -27.06
C LYS A 130 -8.16 -8.01 -27.24
N ARG A 131 -7.86 -6.93 -26.51
CA ARG A 131 -6.56 -6.22 -26.60
C ARG A 131 -5.51 -6.71 -25.60
N ALA A 132 -5.93 -7.48 -24.60
CA ALA A 132 -5.07 -8.11 -23.60
C ALA A 132 -5.73 -9.40 -23.07
N THR A 133 -4.97 -10.22 -22.35
CA THR A 133 -5.53 -11.41 -21.68
C THR A 133 -6.41 -10.98 -20.51
N THR A 134 -7.42 -11.78 -20.17
CA THR A 134 -8.36 -11.50 -19.06
C THR A 134 -7.64 -11.24 -17.74
N ILE A 135 -6.58 -12.00 -17.45
CA ILE A 135 -5.74 -11.83 -16.25
C ILE A 135 -5.12 -10.43 -16.22
N HIS A 136 -4.52 -9.98 -17.33
CA HIS A 136 -3.91 -8.66 -17.39
C HIS A 136 -4.96 -7.55 -17.35
N LEU A 137 -6.13 -7.77 -17.95
CA LEU A 137 -7.23 -6.81 -17.90
C LEU A 137 -7.73 -6.60 -16.46
N ILE A 138 -8.00 -7.67 -15.73
CA ILE A 138 -8.52 -7.59 -14.36
C ILE A 138 -7.46 -7.03 -13.42
N PHE A 139 -6.30 -7.66 -13.31
CA PHE A 139 -5.29 -7.26 -12.33
C PHE A 139 -4.55 -5.98 -12.74
N GLY A 140 -4.29 -5.80 -14.04
CA GLY A 140 -3.68 -4.58 -14.55
C GLY A 140 -4.63 -3.39 -14.45
N GLY A 141 -5.92 -3.63 -14.71
CA GLY A 141 -7.00 -2.68 -14.43
C GLY A 141 -7.03 -2.30 -12.95
N ALA A 142 -7.06 -3.27 -12.04
CA ALA A 142 -7.02 -3.01 -10.60
C ALA A 142 -5.82 -2.15 -10.17
N GLY A 143 -4.63 -2.43 -10.69
CA GLY A 143 -3.44 -1.61 -10.43
C GLY A 143 -3.58 -0.18 -10.96
N LEU A 144 -4.01 0.00 -12.21
CA LEU A 144 -4.27 1.34 -12.76
C LEU A 144 -5.31 2.10 -11.92
N GLY A 145 -6.40 1.42 -11.55
CA GLY A 145 -7.47 1.96 -10.73
C GLY A 145 -7.00 2.38 -9.34
N THR A 146 -6.12 1.61 -8.72
CA THR A 146 -5.48 1.95 -7.44
C THR A 146 -4.77 3.30 -7.55
N GLY A 147 -3.92 3.47 -8.56
CA GLY A 147 -3.23 4.74 -8.80
C GLY A 147 -4.17 5.91 -9.08
N VAL A 148 -5.21 5.70 -9.90
CA VAL A 148 -6.24 6.72 -10.18
C VAL A 148 -6.99 7.11 -8.90
N GLY A 149 -7.32 6.14 -8.04
CA GLY A 149 -7.93 6.36 -6.74
C GLY A 149 -7.07 7.23 -5.83
N MET A 150 -5.78 6.92 -5.72
CA MET A 150 -4.84 7.73 -4.94
C MET A 150 -4.73 9.17 -5.45
N ILE A 151 -4.62 9.35 -6.77
CA ILE A 151 -4.59 10.70 -7.37
C ILE A 151 -5.89 11.43 -7.07
N THR A 152 -7.04 10.74 -7.14
CA THR A 152 -8.35 11.31 -6.83
C THR A 152 -8.41 11.79 -5.38
N HIS A 153 -7.93 10.99 -4.42
CA HIS A 153 -7.83 11.41 -3.03
C HIS A 153 -6.92 12.63 -2.87
N TRP A 154 -5.74 12.61 -3.50
CA TRP A 154 -4.80 13.74 -3.40
C TRP A 154 -5.38 15.03 -3.96
N VAL A 155 -6.05 14.97 -5.12
CA VAL A 155 -6.75 16.13 -5.70
C VAL A 155 -7.82 16.62 -4.72
N ARG A 156 -8.67 15.74 -4.19
CA ARG A 156 -9.72 16.10 -3.23
C ARG A 156 -9.16 16.75 -1.96
N HIS A 157 -8.10 16.17 -1.41
CA HIS A 157 -7.39 16.69 -0.25
C HIS A 157 -6.90 18.12 -0.49
N VAL A 158 -6.28 18.38 -1.65
CA VAL A 158 -5.76 19.73 -2.00
C VAL A 158 -6.88 20.71 -2.36
N THR A 159 -8.00 20.24 -2.91
CA THR A 159 -9.12 21.11 -3.33
C THR A 159 -10.13 21.43 -2.23
N GLY A 160 -9.95 20.93 -1.01
CA GLY A 160 -10.77 21.33 0.14
C GLY A 160 -11.64 20.24 0.78
N ASP A 161 -11.37 18.96 0.53
CA ASP A 161 -11.94 17.83 1.28
C ASP A 161 -10.82 17.05 2.02
N PRO A 162 -10.10 17.70 2.97
CA PRO A 162 -9.09 17.02 3.76
C PRO A 162 -9.74 16.04 4.74
N ALA A 163 -9.00 14.97 5.10
CA ALA A 163 -9.48 14.01 6.08
C ALA A 163 -9.66 14.65 7.47
N PRO A 164 -10.66 14.21 8.25
CA PRO A 164 -10.85 14.70 9.61
C PRO A 164 -9.66 14.33 10.50
N HIS A 165 -9.29 15.22 11.42
CA HIS A 165 -8.27 14.91 12.41
C HIS A 165 -8.87 14.00 13.50
N ASN A 166 -8.36 12.78 13.62
CA ASN A 166 -8.74 11.85 14.68
C ASN A 166 -7.71 11.94 15.81
N PRO A 167 -8.02 12.64 16.93
CA PRO A 167 -7.08 12.75 18.04
C PRO A 167 -6.79 11.36 18.61
N ILE A 168 -5.51 11.06 18.79
CA ILE A 168 -5.08 9.82 19.43
C ILE A 168 -5.36 9.96 20.93
N PRO A 169 -6.11 9.04 21.57
CA PRO A 169 -6.28 9.05 23.02
C PRO A 169 -4.92 9.05 23.72
N GLU A 170 -4.69 10.00 24.63
CA GLU A 170 -3.41 10.18 25.33
C GLU A 170 -2.99 8.92 26.11
N ALA A 171 -3.97 8.17 26.62
CA ALA A 171 -3.78 6.87 27.25
C ALA A 171 -3.12 5.80 26.35
N LEU A 172 -3.19 5.96 25.02
CA LEU A 172 -2.53 5.06 24.05
C LEU A 172 -1.12 5.49 23.68
N LEU A 173 -0.72 6.73 24.03
CA LEU A 173 0.61 7.29 23.80
C LEU A 173 1.50 7.22 25.04
N ALA A 174 0.90 7.11 26.23
CA ALA A 174 1.65 7.00 27.48
C ALA A 174 2.47 5.70 27.54
N PRO A 175 3.74 5.75 28.00
CA PRO A 175 4.49 4.54 28.29
C PRO A 175 3.78 3.74 29.40
N PRO A 176 3.88 2.40 29.40
CA PRO A 176 3.32 1.60 30.49
C PRO A 176 3.90 2.08 31.83
N PRO A 177 3.09 2.09 32.91
CA PRO A 177 3.57 2.52 34.22
C PRO A 177 4.82 1.71 34.59
N LYS A 178 5.86 2.42 35.05
CA LYS A 178 7.06 1.78 35.61
C LYS A 178 6.63 1.12 36.92
N ASN A 179 6.54 -0.20 36.93
CA ASN A 179 6.49 -1.00 38.16
C ASN A 179 7.90 -1.21 38.69
#